data_AF-A0A931KQC1-F1
#
_entry.id   AF-A0A931KQC1-F1
#
_cell.length_a   1.000
_cell.length_b   1.000
_cell.length_c   1.000
_cell.angle_alpha   90.00
_cell.angle_beta   90.00
_cell.angle_gamma   90.00
#
_symmetry.space_group_name_H-M   'P 1'
#
loop_
_entity.id
_entity.type
_entity.pdbx_description
1 polymer ?
#
loop_
_entity_poly.entity_id
_entity_poly.type
_entity_poly.pdbx_seq_one_letter_code
_entity_poly.pdbx_strand_id
1 'polypeptide(L)'
;MRTYMRLLFFVLLLGFSCKGMTQIMPVGDLFRVLEMGKDEMKDYLASRGYILSETDSSDQTLIRYYTALGKLDSSSSVWSVTYQQSSYKGYEGRILVYRTYNPDELSSFQSYISVNGYRLSESYKKEDAEEIFYRKEDKVIHLTKTFHQLENGKKVYAYAIELGG
;
A
#
# COMPACT_ATOMS: atom_id res chain seq x y z
N MET A 1 17.54 5.91 -50.29
CA MET A 1 16.50 6.56 -49.45
C MET A 1 15.52 5.59 -48.77
N ARG A 2 15.34 4.35 -49.26
CA ARG A 2 14.37 3.38 -48.69
C ARG A 2 14.80 2.68 -47.37
N THR A 3 16.11 2.67 -47.09
CA THR A 3 16.70 1.99 -45.91
C THR A 3 16.60 2.84 -44.63
N TYR A 4 16.78 4.16 -44.74
CA TYR A 4 16.69 5.08 -43.60
C TYR A 4 15.28 5.16 -43.01
N MET A 5 14.24 5.03 -43.84
CA MET A 5 12.84 5.07 -43.40
C MET A 5 12.44 3.82 -42.58
N ARG A 6 13.10 2.69 -42.80
CA ARG A 6 12.89 1.45 -42.03
C ARG A 6 13.63 1.48 -40.69
N LEU A 7 14.80 2.14 -40.64
CA LEU A 7 15.56 2.29 -39.40
C LEU A 7 14.85 3.25 -38.43
N LEU A 8 14.27 4.34 -38.95
CA LEU A 8 13.54 5.32 -38.13
C LEU A 8 12.29 4.71 -37.46
N PHE A 9 11.62 3.77 -38.14
CA PHE A 9 10.43 3.08 -37.62
C PHE A 9 10.78 2.11 -36.47
N PHE A 10 11.97 1.48 -36.52
CA PHE A 10 12.45 0.60 -35.44
C PHE A 10 12.84 1.37 -34.18
N VAL A 11 13.41 2.57 -34.32
CA VAL A 11 13.74 3.45 -33.18
C VAL A 11 12.47 3.98 -32.50
N LEU A 12 11.40 4.25 -33.27
CA LEU A 12 10.12 4.72 -32.75
C LEU A 12 9.34 3.63 -31.97
N LEU A 13 9.52 2.36 -32.32
CA LEU A 13 8.90 1.21 -31.64
C LEU A 13 9.57 0.86 -30.29
N LEU A 14 10.85 1.20 -30.11
CA LEU A 14 11.55 1.01 -28.83
C LEU A 14 11.14 2.04 -27.76
N GLY A 15 10.50 3.15 -28.15
CA GLY A 15 10.03 4.20 -27.23
C GLY A 15 8.79 3.84 -26.41
N PHE A 16 8.07 2.76 -26.76
CA PHE A 16 6.79 2.40 -26.11
C PHE A 16 6.87 1.15 -25.20
N SER A 17 8.07 0.62 -24.92
CA SER A 17 8.24 -0.63 -24.15
C SER A 17 8.61 -0.44 -22.67
N CYS A 18 8.46 0.75 -22.09
CA CYS A 18 8.42 0.86 -20.63
C CYS A 18 7.03 0.48 -20.12
N LYS A 19 6.73 -0.83 -20.13
CA LYS A 19 5.67 -1.37 -19.29
C LYS A 19 6.03 -1.02 -17.85
N GLY A 20 5.21 -0.19 -17.24
CA GLY A 20 5.39 0.29 -15.86
C GLY A 20 5.71 -0.88 -14.95
N MET A 21 6.94 -0.90 -14.44
CA MET A 21 7.23 -1.68 -13.25
C MET A 21 6.41 -1.01 -12.14
N THR A 22 5.41 -1.70 -11.62
CA THR A 22 4.72 -1.31 -10.39
C THR A 22 5.79 -1.04 -9.34
N GLN A 23 5.99 0.23 -9.01
CA GLN A 23 6.96 0.61 -8.00
C GLN A 23 6.30 0.39 -6.64
N ILE A 24 6.84 -0.56 -5.89
CA ILE A 24 6.49 -0.79 -4.48
C ILE A 24 6.48 0.55 -3.76
N MET A 25 5.39 0.86 -3.06
CA MET A 25 5.27 2.13 -2.35
C MET A 25 6.21 2.09 -1.13
N PRO A 26 7.21 2.98 -1.04
CA PRO A 26 8.03 3.11 0.16
C PRO A 26 7.17 3.36 1.40
N VAL A 27 7.57 2.81 2.55
CA VAL A 27 6.83 3.01 3.81
C VAL A 27 6.61 4.49 4.14
N GLY A 28 7.60 5.35 3.90
CA GLY A 28 7.47 6.79 4.15
C GLY A 28 6.33 7.43 3.35
N ASP A 29 6.03 6.89 2.17
CA ASP A 29 4.94 7.39 1.32
C ASP A 29 3.56 7.02 1.88
N LEU A 30 3.43 6.00 2.74
CA LEU A 30 2.16 5.67 3.40
C LEU A 30 1.64 6.83 4.26
N PHE A 31 2.52 7.44 5.05
CA PHE A 31 2.18 8.60 5.88
C PHE A 31 1.83 9.82 5.02
N ARG A 32 2.58 10.01 3.93
CA ARG A 32 2.28 11.09 2.97
C ARG A 32 0.91 10.90 2.34
N VAL A 33 0.58 9.68 1.91
CA VAL A 33 -0.71 9.35 1.30
C VAL A 33 -1.88 9.58 2.26
N LEU A 34 -1.71 9.31 3.56
CA LEU A 34 -2.71 9.60 4.59
C LEU A 34 -3.04 11.11 4.66
N GLU A 35 -2.05 11.97 4.46
CA GLU A 35 -2.18 13.43 4.55
C GLU A 35 -2.69 14.08 3.25
N MET A 36 -2.58 13.39 2.10
CA MET A 36 -3.02 13.89 0.80
C MET A 36 -4.53 14.12 0.73
N GLY A 37 -4.93 15.08 -0.11
CA GLY A 37 -6.32 15.20 -0.53
C GLY A 37 -6.75 14.04 -1.44
N LYS A 38 -8.06 13.76 -1.51
CA LYS A 38 -8.61 12.61 -2.24
C LYS A 38 -8.16 12.53 -3.71
N ASP A 39 -8.01 13.66 -4.40
CA ASP A 39 -7.65 13.67 -5.82
C ASP A 39 -6.14 13.52 -6.03
N GLU A 40 -5.34 14.19 -5.19
CA GLU A 40 -3.88 14.02 -5.16
C GLU A 40 -3.51 12.55 -4.85
N MET A 41 -4.14 11.96 -3.85
CA MET A 41 -3.92 10.55 -3.47
C MET A 41 -4.27 9.58 -4.61
N LYS A 42 -5.38 9.82 -5.31
CA LYS A 42 -5.79 9.00 -6.45
C LYS A 42 -4.74 9.04 -7.56
N ASP A 43 -4.28 10.23 -7.92
CA ASP A 43 -3.30 10.42 -8.99
C ASP A 43 -1.93 9.86 -8.58
N TYR A 44 -1.55 10.05 -7.31
CA TYR A 44 -0.34 9.49 -6.73
C TYR A 44 -0.33 7.95 -6.81
N LEU A 45 -1.37 7.29 -6.30
CA LEU A 45 -1.48 5.83 -6.32
C LEU A 45 -1.52 5.29 -7.75
N ALA A 46 -2.26 5.94 -8.66
CA ALA A 46 -2.29 5.57 -10.07
C ALA A 46 -0.90 5.65 -10.72
N SER A 47 -0.12 6.70 -10.42
CA SER A 47 1.26 6.85 -10.93
C SER A 47 2.21 5.74 -10.47
N ARG A 48 1.89 5.07 -9.36
CA ARG A 48 2.65 3.93 -8.81
C ARG A 48 2.15 2.57 -9.28
N GLY A 49 1.12 2.53 -10.12
CA GLY A 49 0.55 1.30 -10.67
C GLY A 49 -0.57 0.68 -9.83
N TYR A 50 -1.11 1.41 -8.86
CA TYR A 50 -2.32 1.00 -8.16
C TYR A 50 -3.56 1.31 -9.00
N ILE A 51 -4.46 0.34 -9.07
CA ILE A 51 -5.73 0.43 -9.78
C ILE A 51 -6.84 0.59 -8.74
N LEU A 52 -7.66 1.62 -8.89
CA LEU A 52 -8.88 1.79 -8.10
C LEU A 52 -9.87 0.69 -8.50
N SER A 53 -10.16 -0.23 -7.57
CA SER A 53 -11.08 -1.34 -7.78
C SER A 53 -12.51 -1.00 -7.39
N GLU A 54 -12.68 -0.22 -6.32
CA GLU A 54 -14.00 0.08 -5.75
C GLU A 54 -14.00 1.41 -5.03
N THR A 55 -15.17 2.07 -4.99
CA THR A 55 -15.42 3.28 -4.20
C THR A 55 -16.78 3.15 -3.54
N ASP A 56 -16.82 3.37 -2.23
CA ASP A 56 -18.04 3.51 -1.44
C ASP A 56 -18.10 4.93 -0.87
N SER A 57 -19.24 5.59 -0.97
CA SER A 57 -19.38 6.97 -0.51
C SER A 57 -20.78 7.29 -0.02
N SER A 58 -20.83 8.05 1.06
CA SER A 58 -22.02 8.69 1.63
C SER A 58 -21.74 10.17 1.87
N ASP A 59 -22.73 10.91 2.37
CA ASP A 59 -22.59 12.35 2.68
C ASP A 59 -21.44 12.66 3.65
N GLN A 60 -21.00 11.68 4.45
CA GLN A 60 -20.02 11.85 5.52
C GLN A 60 -18.82 10.93 5.40
N THR A 61 -18.81 9.99 4.46
CA THR A 61 -17.76 8.97 4.35
C THR A 61 -17.38 8.74 2.90
N LEU A 62 -16.09 8.57 2.64
CA LEU A 62 -15.54 8.11 1.38
C LEU A 62 -14.56 6.97 1.67
N ILE A 63 -14.75 5.83 1.03
CA ILE A 63 -13.85 4.68 1.08
C ILE A 63 -13.42 4.35 -0.35
N ARG A 64 -12.12 4.17 -0.57
CA ARG A 64 -11.56 3.77 -1.86
C ARG A 64 -10.63 2.59 -1.68
N TYR A 65 -10.80 1.61 -2.56
CA TYR A 65 -10.03 0.38 -2.56
C TYR A 65 -9.13 0.35 -3.77
N TYR A 66 -7.83 0.19 -3.53
CA TYR A 66 -6.82 0.14 -4.56
C TYR A 66 -6.07 -1.18 -4.48
N THR A 67 -5.72 -1.73 -5.63
CA THR A 67 -4.88 -2.93 -5.73
C THR A 67 -3.75 -2.71 -6.73
N ALA A 68 -2.58 -3.25 -6.44
CA ALA A 68 -1.46 -3.27 -7.35
C ALA A 68 -0.94 -4.70 -7.47
N LEU A 69 -0.61 -5.09 -8.70
CA LEU A 69 0.02 -6.38 -9.00
C LEU A 69 1.44 -6.12 -9.48
N GLY A 70 2.38 -6.95 -9.02
CA GLY A 70 3.76 -6.89 -9.48
C GLY A 70 4.46 -8.22 -9.30
N LYS A 71 5.76 -8.23 -9.61
CA LYS A 71 6.63 -9.38 -9.38
C LYS A 71 7.70 -9.01 -8.39
N LEU A 72 7.88 -9.84 -7.37
CA LEU A 72 8.99 -9.79 -6.42
C LEU A 72 9.78 -11.09 -6.57
N ASP A 73 11.05 -11.02 -6.93
CA ASP A 73 11.96 -12.16 -7.06
C ASP A 73 11.33 -13.39 -7.73
N SER A 74 10.79 -13.19 -8.93
CA SER A 74 10.07 -14.17 -9.78
C SER A 74 8.67 -14.62 -9.33
N SER A 75 8.20 -14.23 -8.14
CA SER A 75 6.86 -14.51 -7.64
C SER A 75 5.92 -13.32 -7.86
N SER A 76 4.65 -13.58 -8.18
CA SER A 76 3.63 -12.52 -8.22
C SER A 76 3.33 -12.05 -6.80
N SER A 77 3.32 -10.73 -6.59
CA SER A 77 2.96 -10.07 -5.34
C SER A 77 1.75 -9.17 -5.58
N VAL A 78 0.90 -9.09 -4.55
CA VAL A 78 -0.29 -8.24 -4.53
C VAL A 78 -0.14 -7.26 -3.39
N TRP A 79 -0.40 -5.99 -3.67
CA TRP A 79 -0.54 -4.96 -2.65
C TRP A 79 -1.96 -4.42 -2.70
N SER A 80 -2.49 -4.05 -1.54
CA SER A 80 -3.74 -3.29 -1.49
C SER A 80 -3.64 -2.11 -0.56
N VAL A 81 -4.32 -1.04 -0.95
CA VAL A 81 -4.46 0.18 -0.17
C VAL A 81 -5.96 0.46 -0.03
N THR A 82 -6.44 0.53 1.20
CA THR A 82 -7.77 1.08 1.50
C THR A 82 -7.57 2.46 2.10
N TYR A 83 -8.16 3.47 1.48
CA TYR A 83 -8.21 4.82 2.01
C TYR A 83 -9.64 5.13 2.44
N GLN A 84 -9.82 5.58 3.67
CA GLN A 84 -11.08 6.05 4.20
C GLN A 84 -10.93 7.47 4.71
N GLN A 85 -11.88 8.32 4.34
CA GLN A 85 -12.04 9.66 4.88
C GLN A 85 -13.46 9.79 5.42
N SER A 86 -13.58 10.31 6.64
CA SER A 86 -14.87 10.59 7.27
C SER A 86 -14.92 12.03 7.77
N SER A 87 -16.11 12.61 7.77
CA SER A 87 -16.35 13.94 8.31
C SER A 87 -17.63 13.96 9.14
N TYR A 88 -17.55 14.43 10.37
CA TYR A 88 -18.71 14.55 11.26
C TYR A 88 -18.65 15.85 12.06
N LYS A 89 -19.70 16.69 11.96
CA LYS A 89 -19.83 17.95 12.71
C LYS A 89 -18.57 18.85 12.67
N GLY A 90 -17.90 18.89 11.52
CA GLY A 90 -16.68 19.70 11.32
C GLY A 90 -15.37 19.03 11.74
N TYR A 91 -15.40 17.81 12.26
CA TYR A 91 -14.21 16.97 12.44
C TYR A 91 -13.98 16.13 11.20
N GLU A 92 -12.73 16.03 10.75
CA GLU A 92 -12.32 15.13 9.67
C GLU A 92 -11.36 14.08 10.23
N GLY A 93 -11.61 12.81 9.87
CA GLY A 93 -10.74 11.69 10.17
C GLY A 93 -10.30 11.01 8.87
N ARG A 94 -9.09 10.44 8.88
CA ARG A 94 -8.57 9.66 7.76
C ARG A 94 -7.93 8.40 8.27
N ILE A 95 -8.15 7.31 7.55
CA ILE A 95 -7.56 6.00 7.81
C ILE A 95 -6.98 5.48 6.51
N LEU A 96 -5.77 4.94 6.59
CA LEU A 96 -5.11 4.24 5.49
C LEU A 96 -4.75 2.83 5.95
N VAL A 97 -5.21 1.81 5.23
CA VAL A 97 -4.80 0.42 5.44
C VAL A 97 -3.99 -0.05 4.25
N TYR A 98 -2.72 -0.36 4.47
CA TYR A 98 -1.82 -0.94 3.48
C TYR A 98 -1.62 -2.42 3.75
N ARG A 99 -1.82 -3.28 2.75
CA ARG A 99 -1.55 -4.71 2.86
C ARG A 99 -0.45 -5.16 1.92
N THR A 100 0.44 -5.98 2.45
CA THR A 100 1.54 -6.60 1.73
C THR A 100 1.74 -8.05 2.19
N TYR A 101 2.32 -8.86 1.32
CA TYR A 101 2.73 -10.25 1.63
C TYR A 101 4.25 -10.37 1.72
N ASN A 102 4.96 -9.24 1.62
CA ASN A 102 6.42 -9.18 1.64
C ASN A 102 6.94 -8.94 3.07
N PRO A 103 7.69 -9.88 3.67
CA PRO A 103 8.28 -9.69 5.01
C PRO A 103 9.31 -8.56 5.08
N ASP A 104 9.98 -8.23 3.96
CA ASP A 104 11.01 -7.18 3.95
C ASP A 104 10.39 -5.78 4.06
N GLU A 105 9.18 -5.61 3.54
CA GLU A 105 8.40 -4.38 3.73
C GLU A 105 7.98 -4.21 5.18
N LEU A 106 7.65 -5.30 5.89
CA LEU A 106 7.38 -5.25 7.32
C LEU A 106 8.63 -4.80 8.10
N SER A 107 9.79 -5.38 7.80
CA SER A 107 11.04 -4.99 8.46
C SER A 107 11.38 -3.51 8.22
N SER A 108 11.20 -3.06 6.98
CA SER A 108 11.36 -1.64 6.60
C SER A 108 10.37 -0.75 7.36
N PHE A 109 9.13 -1.21 7.53
CA PHE A 109 8.09 -0.49 8.26
C PHE A 109 8.45 -0.32 9.74
N GLN A 110 8.79 -1.42 10.40
CA GLN A 110 9.17 -1.43 11.81
C GLN A 110 10.40 -0.56 12.07
N SER A 111 11.37 -0.58 11.15
CA SER A 111 12.55 0.30 11.20
C SER A 111 12.13 1.78 11.09
N TYR A 112 11.28 2.12 10.12
CA TYR A 112 10.81 3.48 9.91
C TYR A 112 10.08 4.04 11.14
N ILE A 113 9.12 3.29 11.70
CA ILE A 113 8.33 3.78 12.83
C ILE A 113 9.19 3.91 14.10
N SER A 114 10.17 3.01 14.30
CA SER A 114 11.09 3.07 15.43
C SER A 114 11.98 4.33 15.39
N VAL A 115 12.53 4.65 14.23
CA VAL A 115 13.32 5.87 14.00
C VAL A 115 12.46 7.14 14.16
N ASN A 116 11.18 7.08 13.80
CA ASN A 116 10.24 8.19 13.95
C ASN A 116 9.62 8.32 15.35
N GLY A 117 10.09 7.53 16.33
CA GLY A 117 9.74 7.67 17.73
C GLY A 117 8.45 6.96 18.16
N TYR A 118 7.86 6.13 17.29
CA TYR A 118 6.80 5.23 17.71
C TYR A 118 7.37 4.12 18.60
N ARG A 119 6.59 3.74 19.62
CA ARG A 119 6.94 2.68 20.57
C ARG A 119 5.84 1.64 20.61
N LEU A 120 6.22 0.38 20.76
CA LEU A 120 5.29 -0.70 21.02
C LEU A 120 4.50 -0.37 22.29
N SER A 121 3.18 -0.29 22.17
CA SER A 121 2.29 -0.10 23.32
C SER A 121 1.65 -1.43 23.75
N GLU A 122 1.14 -2.19 22.78
CA GLU A 122 0.36 -3.41 23.04
C GLU A 122 0.63 -4.45 21.93
N SER A 123 0.51 -5.73 22.28
CA SER A 123 0.53 -6.84 21.32
C SER A 123 -0.39 -7.95 21.80
N TYR A 124 -1.18 -8.49 20.87
CA TYR A 124 -2.13 -9.56 21.10
C TYR A 124 -1.90 -10.68 20.10
N LYS A 125 -1.69 -11.89 20.61
CA LYS A 125 -1.48 -13.07 19.77
C LYS A 125 -2.73 -13.95 19.79
N LYS A 126 -3.24 -14.22 18.59
CA LYS A 126 -4.33 -15.17 18.31
C LYS A 126 -3.74 -16.41 17.62
N GLU A 127 -4.57 -17.40 17.34
CA GLU A 127 -4.14 -18.66 16.72
C GLU A 127 -3.52 -18.44 15.33
N ASP A 128 -4.15 -17.58 14.52
CA ASP A 128 -3.84 -17.32 13.12
C ASP A 128 -3.42 -15.85 12.85
N ALA A 129 -3.40 -15.02 13.89
CA ALA A 129 -3.11 -13.59 13.79
C ALA A 129 -2.29 -13.04 14.96
N GLU A 130 -1.57 -11.96 14.73
CA GLU A 130 -0.89 -11.16 15.73
C GLU A 130 -1.21 -9.68 15.46
N GLU A 131 -1.78 -9.00 16.45
CA GLU A 131 -2.11 -7.57 16.42
C GLU A 131 -1.11 -6.81 17.27
N ILE A 132 -0.47 -5.79 16.69
CA ILE A 132 0.61 -5.04 17.31
C ILE A 132 0.30 -3.55 17.18
N PHE A 133 0.31 -2.85 18.31
CA PHE A 133 0.01 -1.43 18.37
C PHE A 133 1.28 -0.65 18.69
N TYR A 134 1.56 0.35 17.87
CA TYR A 134 2.63 1.32 18.12
C TYR A 134 2.03 2.69 18.34
N ARG A 135 2.51 3.41 19.35
CA ARG A 135 1.99 4.73 19.73
C ARG A 135 3.09 5.78 19.75
N LYS A 136 2.73 7.00 19.35
CA LYS A 136 3.50 8.23 19.52
C LYS A 136 2.51 9.35 19.81
N GLU A 137 2.55 9.89 21.03
CA GLU A 137 1.59 10.92 21.47
C GLU A 137 0.14 10.42 21.32
N ASP A 138 -0.68 11.12 20.56
CA ASP A 138 -2.06 10.77 20.22
C ASP A 138 -2.17 9.85 18.99
N LYS A 139 -1.08 9.62 18.26
CA LYS A 139 -1.06 8.81 17.04
C LYS A 139 -0.87 7.33 17.36
N VAL A 140 -1.70 6.50 16.74
CA VAL A 140 -1.62 5.04 16.81
C VAL A 140 -1.37 4.46 15.42
N ILE A 141 -0.55 3.43 15.38
CA ILE A 141 -0.33 2.56 14.23
C ILE A 141 -0.73 1.16 14.66
N HIS A 142 -1.62 0.54 13.89
CA HIS A 142 -2.03 -0.83 14.13
C HIS A 142 -1.47 -1.72 13.02
N LEU A 143 -0.67 -2.71 13.42
CA LEU A 143 -0.11 -3.72 12.54
C LEU A 143 -0.79 -5.05 12.84
N THR A 144 -1.43 -5.65 11.83
CA THR A 144 -1.94 -7.01 11.90
C THR A 144 -1.09 -7.93 11.03
N LYS A 145 -0.61 -9.02 11.61
CA LYS A 145 0.07 -10.11 10.89
C LYS A 145 -0.83 -11.33 10.93
N THR A 146 -1.36 -11.75 9.78
CA THR A 146 -2.15 -12.99 9.64
C THR A 146 -1.36 -14.04 8.91
N PHE A 147 -1.67 -15.32 9.12
CA PHE A 147 -1.17 -16.39 8.25
C PHE A 147 -2.28 -17.36 7.86
N HIS A 148 -2.16 -17.87 6.64
CA HIS A 148 -2.99 -18.97 6.15
C HIS A 148 -2.11 -20.16 5.81
N GLN A 149 -2.54 -21.36 6.20
CA GLN A 149 -1.88 -22.60 5.82
C GLN A 149 -2.50 -23.12 4.53
N LEU A 150 -1.68 -23.29 3.50
CA LEU A 150 -2.08 -23.89 2.23
C LEU A 150 -2.21 -25.41 2.38
N GLU A 151 -2.89 -26.05 1.43
CA GLU A 151 -3.06 -27.52 1.40
C GLU A 151 -1.73 -28.28 1.44
N ASN A 152 -0.66 -27.70 0.91
CA ASN A 152 0.70 -28.26 0.95
C ASN A 152 1.44 -28.03 2.28
N GLY A 153 0.77 -27.49 3.29
CA GLY A 153 1.34 -27.18 4.60
C GLY A 153 2.15 -25.89 4.68
N LYS A 154 2.40 -25.19 3.56
CA LYS A 154 3.12 -23.91 3.55
C LYS A 154 2.26 -22.81 4.18
N LYS A 155 2.86 -21.99 5.04
CA LYS A 155 2.22 -20.78 5.58
C LYS A 155 2.46 -19.59 4.66
N VAL A 156 1.41 -18.85 4.36
CA VAL A 156 1.46 -17.56 3.67
C VAL A 156 1.10 -16.49 4.68
N TYR A 157 1.98 -15.52 4.85
CA TYR A 157 1.77 -14.41 5.77
C TYR A 157 1.26 -13.19 5.02
N ALA A 158 0.31 -12.48 5.62
CA ALA A 158 -0.14 -11.18 5.17
C ALA A 158 0.08 -10.17 6.31
N TYR A 159 0.45 -8.95 5.94
CA TYR A 159 0.71 -7.86 6.86
C TYR A 159 -0.22 -6.72 6.49
N ALA A 160 -1.02 -6.25 7.43
CA ALA A 160 -1.88 -5.08 7.28
C ALA A 160 -1.38 -3.99 8.23
N ILE A 161 -1.09 -2.82 7.67
CA ILE A 161 -0.63 -1.64 8.38
C ILE A 161 -1.74 -0.60 8.29
N GLU A 162 -2.34 -0.29 9.41
CA GLU A 162 -3.36 0.73 9.57
C GLU A 162 -2.76 1.98 10.20
N LEU A 163 -2.98 3.12 9.54
CA LEU A 163 -2.52 4.45 9.93
C LEU A 163 -3.73 5.39 10.03
N GLY A 164 -3.66 6.34 10.97
CA GLY A 164 -4.67 7.39 11.11
C GLY A 164 -5.66 7.13 12.25
N GLY A 165 -6.67 7.98 12.35
CA GLY A 165 -7.61 8.05 13.48
C GLY A 165 -8.34 9.38 13.51
#